data_AF-A0A961SV20-F1
#
_entry.id   AF-A0A961SV20-F1
#
_cell.length_a   1.000
_cell.length_b   1.000
_cell.length_c   1.000
_cell.angle_alpha   90.00
_cell.angle_beta   90.00
_cell.angle_gamma   90.00
#
_symmetry.space_group_name_H-M   'P 1'
#
loop_
_entity.id
_entity.type
_entity.pdbx_description
1 polymer ?
#
loop_
_entity_poly.entity_id
_entity_poly.type
_entity_poly.pdbx_seq_one_letter_code
_entity_poly.pdbx_strand_id
1 'polypeptide(L)'
;GPYMHNGVFRDLRTVILFYNKYNSKKKSRQIDPETGERWAPPEVAENIDMEKLETGPGLDDRRIDALVAFLKTLTDSRYEHLLSQP
;
A
#
# COMPACT_ATOMS: atom_id res chain seq x y z
N GLY A 1 -7.87 -9.96 -0.08
CA GLY A 1 -6.42 -10.14 0.13
C GLY A 1 -6.09 -11.62 0.25
N PRO A 2 -4.80 -11.98 0.39
CA PRO A 2 -3.65 -11.09 0.48
C PRO A 2 -3.27 -10.41 -0.87
N TYR A 3 -2.31 -9.48 -0.85
CA TYR A 3 -1.93 -8.58 -1.96
C TYR A 3 -0.45 -8.71 -2.37
N MET A 4 -0.10 -8.08 -3.50
CA MET A 4 1.15 -8.27 -4.26
C MET A 4 1.29 -9.67 -4.87
N HIS A 5 2.32 -9.88 -5.70
CA HIS A 5 2.49 -11.13 -6.45
C HIS A 5 2.74 -12.35 -5.54
N ASN A 6 3.31 -12.13 -4.35
CA ASN A 6 3.66 -13.16 -3.37
C ASN A 6 2.72 -13.19 -2.15
N GLY A 7 1.66 -12.37 -2.13
CA GLY A 7 0.73 -12.33 -1.00
C GLY A 7 1.32 -11.75 0.30
N VAL A 8 2.40 -10.95 0.23
CA VAL A 8 3.12 -10.46 1.42
C VAL A 8 2.28 -9.55 2.33
N PHE A 9 1.28 -8.84 1.79
CA PHE A 9 0.45 -7.90 2.58
C PHE A 9 -0.97 -8.41 2.75
N ARG A 10 -1.50 -8.38 3.97
CA ARG A 10 -2.89 -8.77 4.24
C ARG A 10 -3.85 -7.63 3.97
N ASP A 11 -3.43 -6.39 4.28
CA ASP A 11 -4.30 -5.23 4.22
C ASP A 11 -4.08 -4.39 2.96
N LEU A 12 -5.18 -3.92 2.35
CA LEU A 12 -5.13 -3.02 1.18
C LEU A 12 -4.44 -1.70 1.54
N ARG A 13 -4.57 -1.27 2.80
CA ARG A 13 -3.90 -0.08 3.30
C ARG A 13 -2.37 -0.24 3.26
N THR A 14 -1.86 -1.41 3.61
CA THR A 14 -0.42 -1.71 3.60
C THR A 14 0.17 -1.58 2.20
N VAL A 15 -0.57 -2.00 1.17
CA VAL A 15 -0.18 -1.80 -0.24
C VAL A 15 0.06 -0.32 -0.56
N ILE A 16 -0.87 0.56 -0.17
CA ILE A 16 -0.75 2.00 -0.44
C ILE A 16 0.38 2.62 0.39
N LEU A 17 0.54 2.18 1.65
CA LEU A 17 1.64 2.60 2.52
C LEU A 17 3.01 2.19 1.97
N PHE A 18 3.10 1.00 1.37
CA PHE A 18 4.30 0.50 0.73
C PHE A 18 4.75 1.43 -0.40
N TYR A 19 3.85 1.87 -1.30
CA TYR A 19 4.20 2.86 -2.32
C TYR A 19 4.58 4.22 -1.72
N ASN A 20 3.93 4.61 -0.63
CA ASN A 20 4.21 5.90 0.02
C ASN A 20 5.63 5.98 0.62
N LYS A 21 6.33 4.86 0.82
CA LYS A 21 7.70 4.83 1.36
C LYS A 21 8.71 5.56 0.46
N TYR A 22 8.48 5.60 -0.85
CA TYR A 22 9.37 6.24 -1.82
C TYR A 22 9.24 7.77 -1.81
N ASN A 23 8.04 8.30 -1.51
CA ASN A 23 7.76 9.73 -1.56
C ASN A 23 7.75 10.42 -0.18
N SER A 24 7.64 9.66 0.91
CA SER A 24 7.51 10.22 2.26
C SER A 24 8.83 10.26 3.04
N LYS A 25 9.14 11.43 3.60
CA LYS A 25 10.30 11.64 4.50
C LYS A 25 10.04 11.20 5.95
N LYS A 26 8.81 10.79 6.30
CA LYS A 26 8.46 10.39 7.68
C LYS A 26 9.09 9.03 8.00
N LYS A 27 9.77 8.92 9.15
CA LYS A 27 10.35 7.64 9.64
C LYS A 27 9.32 6.52 9.74
N SER A 28 8.08 6.86 10.15
CA SER A 28 6.99 5.89 10.25
C SER A 28 6.56 5.29 8.90
N ARG A 29 6.88 5.94 7.76
CA ARG A 29 6.57 5.40 6.43
C ARG A 29 7.63 4.42 5.91
N GLN A 30 8.72 4.24 6.65
CA GLN A 30 9.75 3.25 6.36
C GLN A 30 9.53 1.93 7.10
N ILE A 31 8.43 1.86 7.87
CA ILE A 31 8.04 0.72 8.70
C ILE A 31 6.77 0.12 8.09
N ASP A 32 6.76 -1.21 7.99
CA ASP A 32 5.58 -1.99 7.66
C ASP A 32 4.66 -2.03 8.88
N PRO A 33 3.43 -1.50 8.79
CA PRO A 33 2.49 -1.50 9.92
C PRO A 33 2.04 -2.91 10.33
N GLU A 34 2.13 -3.92 9.45
CA GLU A 34 1.68 -5.28 9.76
C GLU A 34 2.70 -6.06 10.60
N THR A 35 3.98 -5.70 10.51
CA THR A 35 5.08 -6.40 11.21
C THR A 35 5.75 -5.52 12.27
N GLY A 36 5.66 -4.20 12.16
CA GLY A 36 6.40 -3.25 12.98
C GLY A 36 7.87 -3.11 12.60
N GLU A 37 8.31 -3.84 11.57
CA GLU A 37 9.69 -3.85 11.08
C GLU A 37 9.86 -2.96 9.85
N ARG A 38 11.11 -2.71 9.44
CA ARG A 38 11.35 -2.03 8.15
C ARG A 38 10.83 -2.86 6.99
N TRP A 39 10.37 -2.18 5.93
CA TRP A 39 10.06 -2.85 4.67
C TRP A 39 11.24 -3.70 4.21
N ALA A 40 10.96 -4.93 3.82
CA ALA A 40 11.97 -5.84 3.30
C ALA A 40 12.68 -5.24 2.08
N PRO A 41 13.97 -5.58 1.86
CA PRO A 41 14.64 -5.23 0.62
C PRO A 41 13.91 -5.85 -0.58
N PRO A 42 13.98 -5.22 -1.76
CA PRO A 42 13.44 -5.81 -2.97
C PRO A 42 14.13 -7.16 -3.27
N GLU A 43 13.36 -8.15 -3.71
CA GLU A 43 13.90 -9.45 -4.14
C GLU A 43 14.80 -9.29 -5.37
N VAL A 44 14.43 -8.39 -6.28
CA VAL A 44 15.18 -8.02 -7.50
C VAL A 44 15.34 -6.50 -7.50
N ALA A 45 16.58 -6.01 -7.42
CA ALA A 45 16.87 -4.59 -7.23
C ALA A 45 17.18 -3.84 -8.53
N GLU A 46 17.50 -4.55 -9.61
CA GLU A 46 18.13 -4.00 -10.81
C GLU A 46 17.19 -3.16 -11.66
N ASN A 47 15.90 -3.55 -11.73
CA ASN A 47 14.94 -3.02 -12.71
C ASN A 47 13.76 -2.31 -12.05
N ILE A 48 13.97 -1.70 -10.88
CA ILE A 48 12.92 -0.96 -10.18
C ILE A 48 12.65 0.35 -10.93
N ASP A 49 11.38 0.61 -11.25
CA ASP A 49 10.92 1.83 -11.90
C ASP A 49 10.89 3.01 -10.92
N MET A 50 12.09 3.45 -10.50
CA MET A 50 12.27 4.51 -9.51
C MET A 50 11.68 5.84 -9.98
N GLU A 51 11.74 6.13 -11.29
CA GLU A 51 11.17 7.35 -11.86
C GLU A 51 9.68 7.48 -11.52
N LYS A 52 8.88 6.42 -11.76
CA LYS A 52 7.45 6.45 -11.42
C LYS A 52 7.20 6.36 -9.92
N LEU A 53 7.99 5.57 -9.19
CA LEU A 53 7.80 5.37 -7.75
C LEU A 53 8.07 6.64 -6.93
N GLU A 54 9.01 7.46 -7.37
CA GLU A 54 9.37 8.73 -6.72
C GLU A 54 8.61 9.94 -7.30
N THR A 55 7.66 9.70 -8.20
CA THR A 55 6.82 10.76 -8.76
C THR A 55 5.69 11.11 -7.80
N GLY A 56 5.68 12.37 -7.36
CA GLY A 56 4.58 12.98 -6.62
C GLY A 56 4.87 13.19 -5.13
N PRO A 57 3.96 13.87 -4.41
CA PRO A 57 4.15 14.15 -3.00
C PRO A 57 3.85 12.91 -2.14
N GLY A 58 4.58 12.75 -1.04
CA GLY A 58 4.20 11.80 0.00
C GLY A 58 2.77 12.04 0.50
N LEU A 59 2.06 10.95 0.76
CA LEU A 59 0.66 10.95 1.18
C LEU A 59 0.52 11.02 2.71
N ASP A 60 -0.36 11.90 3.17
CA ASP A 60 -0.85 11.89 4.55
C ASP A 60 -1.89 10.77 4.75
N ASP A 61 -2.26 10.51 6.01
CA ASP A 61 -3.19 9.42 6.32
C ASP A 61 -4.57 9.64 5.69
N ARG A 62 -5.03 10.89 5.62
CA ARG A 62 -6.32 11.23 5.00
C ARG A 62 -6.36 10.87 3.51
N ARG A 63 -5.28 11.14 2.76
CA ARG A 63 -5.20 10.75 1.35
C ARG A 63 -5.11 9.24 1.17
N ILE A 64 -4.42 8.54 2.08
CA ILE A 64 -4.39 7.07 2.06
C ILE A 64 -5.79 6.50 2.33
N ASP A 65 -6.51 7.02 3.33
CA ASP A 65 -7.89 6.63 3.63
C ASP A 65 -8.82 6.86 2.43
N ALA A 66 -8.68 8.01 1.76
CA ALA A 66 -9.44 8.34 0.57
C ALA A 66 -9.16 7.37 -0.60
N LEU A 67 -7.89 6.98 -0.81
CA LEU A 67 -7.54 5.98 -1.82
C LEU A 67 -8.11 4.60 -1.48
N VAL A 68 -8.03 4.17 -0.22
CA VAL A 68 -8.65 2.91 0.22
C VAL A 68 -10.17 2.94 -0.04
N ALA A 69 -10.83 4.04 0.31
CA ALA A 69 -12.27 4.21 0.09
C ALA A 69 -12.61 4.17 -1.42
N PHE A 70 -11.84 4.86 -2.26
CA PHE A 70 -12.01 4.82 -3.71
C PHE A 70 -11.82 3.41 -4.28
N LEU A 71 -10.76 2.71 -3.90
CA LEU A 71 -10.52 1.35 -4.39
C LEU A 71 -11.62 0.37 -3.95
N LYS A 72 -12.20 0.56 -2.76
CA LYS A 72 -13.36 -0.23 -2.31
C LYS A 72 -14.58 -0.02 -3.20
N THR A 73 -14.76 1.14 -3.83
CA THR A 73 -15.89 1.37 -4.76
C THR A 73 -15.71 0.66 -6.09
N LEU A 74 -14.53 0.08 -6.36
CA LEU A 74 -14.29 -0.76 -7.52
C LEU A 74 -14.68 -2.22 -7.28
N THR A 75 -15.28 -2.52 -6.13
CA THR A 75 -15.82 -3.85 -5.83
C THR A 75 -17.13 -4.04 -6.58
N ASP A 76 -17.21 -5.07 -7.43
CA ASP A 76 -18.47 -5.41 -8.10
C ASP A 76 -19.60 -5.59 -7.08
N SER A 77 -20.81 -5.15 -7.44
CA SER A 77 -21.99 -5.17 -6.57
C SER A 77 -22.23 -6.54 -5.89
N ARG A 78 -22.03 -7.65 -6.62
CA ARG A 78 -22.20 -9.01 -6.08
C ARG A 78 -21.25 -9.34 -4.92
N TYR A 79 -20.16 -8.60 -4.74
CA TYR A 79 -19.16 -8.79 -3.68
C TYR A 79 -19.18 -7.68 -2.62
N GLU A 80 -20.04 -6.66 -2.73
CA GLU A 80 -20.08 -5.55 -1.76
C GLU A 80 -20.30 -6.03 -0.32
N HIS A 81 -21.10 -7.09 -0.12
CA HIS A 81 -21.34 -7.70 1.18
C HIS A 81 -20.07 -8.25 1.87
N LEU A 82 -18.99 -8.47 1.12
CA LEU A 82 -17.69 -8.90 1.65
C LEU A 82 -16.85 -7.74 2.19
N LEU A 83 -17.18 -6.48 1.86
CA LEU A 83 -16.44 -5.30 2.35
C LEU A 83 -16.66 -5.01 3.84
N SER A 84 -17.76 -5.50 4.40
CA SER A 84 -18.14 -5.38 5.81
C SER A 84 -17.63 -6.54 6.68
N GLN A 85 -16.98 -7.55 6.10
CA GLN A 85 -16.40 -8.65 6.88
C GLN A 85 -15.00 -8.25 7.39
N PRO A 86 -14.68 -8.51 8.67
CA PRO A 86 -13.39 -8.21 9.27
C PRO A 86 -12.25 -9.07 8.70
#